data_AF-A0A453EFP2-F1
#
_entry.id   AF-A0A453EFP2-F1
#
_cell.length_a   1.000
_cell.length_b   1.000
_cell.length_c   1.000
_cell.angle_alpha   90.00
_cell.angle_beta   90.00
_cell.angle_gamma   90.00
#
_symmetry.space_group_name_H-M   'P 1'
#
loop_
_entity.id
_entity.type
_entity.pdbx_description
1 polymer ?
#
loop_
_entity_poly.entity_id
_entity_poly.type
_entity_poly.pdbx_seq_one_letter_code
_entity_poly.pdbx_strand_id
1 'polypeptide(L)'
;KFRATVAVPEPKVVAVKRKPGDKFLILAIPGLWDVVTPGDTCAFIERRLSVPQTIRQWDKKPTNNSGPPCVKALANELAAHAISKGTKRNVNIILILLKNFWDLP
;
A
#
# COMPACT_ATOMS: atom_id res chain seq x y z
N LYS A 1 26.45 25.72 20.81
CA LYS A 1 26.32 24.48 21.62
C LYS A 1 25.42 23.52 20.86
N PHE A 2 25.97 22.51 20.20
CA PHE A 2 25.18 21.48 19.53
C PHE A 2 24.69 20.47 20.57
N ARG A 3 23.38 20.37 20.75
CA ARG A 3 22.76 19.33 21.58
C ARG A 3 22.51 18.14 20.65
N ALA A 4 23.46 17.21 20.58
CA ALA A 4 23.25 15.95 19.88
C ALA A 4 22.30 15.10 20.75
N THR A 5 21.02 15.06 20.38
CA THR A 5 20.10 14.04 20.88
C THR A 5 20.49 12.71 20.26
N VAL A 6 21.01 11.81 21.08
CA VAL A 6 21.30 10.42 20.68
C VAL A 6 19.97 9.77 20.30
N ALA A 7 19.83 9.36 19.04
CA ALA A 7 18.70 8.58 18.58
C ALA A 7 18.93 7.11 18.97
N VAL A 8 17.99 6.53 19.70
CA VAL A 8 18.01 5.09 20.02
C VAL A 8 17.46 4.33 18.80
N PRO A 9 18.18 3.33 18.27
CA PRO A 9 17.75 2.59 17.08
C PRO A 9 16.68 1.52 17.38
N GLU A 10 16.01 1.61 18.53
CA GLU A 10 15.02 0.60 18.95
C GLU A 10 13.68 0.87 18.26
N PRO A 11 13.16 -0.10 17.47
CA PRO A 11 11.90 0.09 16.76
C PRO A 11 10.71 -0.06 17.71
N LYS A 12 9.68 0.74 17.49
CA LYS A 12 8.37 0.49 18.10
C LYS A 12 7.72 -0.71 17.42
N VAL A 13 7.64 -1.84 18.13
CA VAL A 13 6.97 -3.06 17.65
C VAL A 13 5.50 -3.05 18.06
N VAL A 14 4.61 -3.43 17.13
CA VAL A 14 3.18 -3.58 17.39
C VAL A 14 2.71 -4.93 16.86
N ALA A 15 2.02 -5.70 17.70
CA ALA A 15 1.35 -6.94 17.30
C ALA A 15 -0.15 -6.67 17.12
N VAL A 16 -0.66 -6.88 15.91
CA VAL A 16 -2.09 -6.72 15.58
C VAL A 16 -2.65 -8.05 15.13
N LYS A 17 -3.68 -8.54 15.83
CA LYS A 17 -4.39 -9.77 15.44
C LYS A 17 -5.21 -9.48 14.18
N ARG A 18 -5.01 -10.29 13.13
CA ARG A 18 -5.78 -10.22 11.90
C ARG A 18 -7.27 -10.46 12.15
N LYS A 19 -8.12 -9.70 11.47
CA LYS A 19 -9.57 -9.85 11.43
C LYS A 19 -10.00 -10.35 10.06
N PRO A 20 -11.14 -11.05 9.95
CA PRO A 20 -11.68 -11.51 8.66
C PRO A 20 -11.94 -10.37 7.65
N GLY A 21 -12.17 -9.15 8.15
CA GLY A 21 -12.40 -7.96 7.32
C GLY A 21 -11.12 -7.29 6.77
N ASP A 22 -9.93 -7.72 7.18
CA ASP A 22 -8.67 -7.08 6.75
C ASP A 22 -8.39 -7.37 5.27
N LYS A 23 -8.41 -6.32 4.45
CA LYS A 23 -8.28 -6.44 2.99
C LYS A 23 -6.83 -6.32 2.51
N PHE A 24 -6.10 -5.34 3.02
CA PHE A 24 -4.74 -5.01 2.58
C PHE A 24 -3.95 -4.27 3.68
N LEU A 25 -2.63 -4.19 3.50
CA LEU A 25 -1.71 -3.38 4.29
C LEU A 25 -0.85 -2.53 3.35
N ILE A 26 -0.62 -1.27 3.72
CA ILE A 26 0.20 -0.32 2.97
C ILE A 26 1.37 0.11 3.84
N LEU A 27 2.58 -0.10 3.34
CA LEU A 27 3.79 0.46 3.91
C LEU A 27 4.32 1.50 2.94
N ALA A 28 4.55 2.72 3.40
CA ALA A 28 5.13 3.76 2.56
C ALA A 28 6.00 4.70 3.37
N ILE A 29 6.90 5.38 2.66
CA ILE A 29 7.75 6.43 3.21
C ILE A 29 7.03 7.79 3.19
N PRO A 30 7.53 8.82 3.91
CA PRO A 30 6.85 10.12 4.04
C PRO A 30 6.43 10.78 2.72
N GLY A 31 7.12 10.52 1.60
CA GLY A 31 6.74 11.07 0.31
C GLY A 31 5.30 10.76 -0.13
N LEU A 32 4.67 9.68 0.36
CA LEU A 32 3.23 9.47 0.23
C LEU A 32 2.44 10.24 1.31
N TRP A 33 2.77 10.01 2.58
CA TRP A 33 1.98 10.46 3.72
C TRP A 33 1.98 11.97 3.94
N ASP A 34 2.98 12.68 3.41
CA ASP A 34 3.07 14.14 3.45
C ASP A 34 1.99 14.82 2.59
N VAL A 35 1.41 14.10 1.61
CA VAL A 35 0.47 14.68 0.62
C VAL A 35 -0.86 13.92 0.48
N VAL A 36 -0.94 12.67 0.96
CA VAL A 36 -2.16 11.86 0.96
C VAL A 36 -2.40 11.29 2.36
N THR A 37 -3.62 11.44 2.88
CA THR A 37 -3.97 10.91 4.20
C THR A 37 -4.09 9.38 4.18
N PRO A 38 -3.93 8.68 5.32
CA PRO A 38 -4.19 7.24 5.39
C PRO A 38 -5.61 6.87 4.96
N GLY A 39 -6.61 7.68 5.32
CA GLY A 39 -8.01 7.47 4.94
C GLY A 39 -8.23 7.57 3.42
N ASP A 40 -7.71 8.62 2.79
CA ASP A 40 -7.81 8.80 1.33
C ASP A 40 -7.05 7.72 0.58
N THR A 41 -5.90 7.32 1.11
CA THR A 41 -5.10 6.22 0.56
C THR A 41 -5.88 4.90 0.60
N CYS A 42 -6.50 4.57 1.74
CA CYS A 42 -7.34 3.38 1.86
C CYS A 42 -8.53 3.44 0.88
N ALA A 43 -9.23 4.57 0.80
CA ALA A 43 -10.35 4.75 -0.11
C ALA A 43 -9.94 4.62 -1.59
N PHE A 44 -8.76 5.12 -1.96
CA PHE A 44 -8.20 4.98 -3.30
C PHE A 44 -7.99 3.50 -3.67
N ILE A 45 -7.35 2.74 -2.78
CA ILE A 45 -7.10 1.31 -2.97
C ILE A 45 -8.42 0.52 -3.01
N GLU A 46 -9.34 0.80 -2.09
CA GLU A 46 -10.63 0.11 -2.02
C GLU A 46 -11.48 0.33 -3.27
N ARG A 47 -11.53 1.55 -3.81
CA ARG A 47 -12.27 1.84 -5.05
C ARG A 47 -11.74 1.01 -6.22
N ARG A 48 -10.43 0.82 -6.32
CA ARG A 48 -9.80 0.01 -7.37
C ARG A 48 -10.00 -1.49 -7.18
N LEU A 49 -9.96 -1.96 -5.93
CA LEU A 49 -10.25 -3.36 -5.59
C LEU A 49 -11.75 -3.72 -5.69
N SER A 50 -12.65 -2.73 -5.67
CA SER A 50 -14.10 -2.98 -5.73
C SER A 50 -14.63 -3.22 -7.14
N VAL A 51 -13.82 -3.04 -8.20
CA VAL A 51 -14.24 -3.24 -9.59
C VAL A 51 -13.85 -4.66 -10.04
N PRO A 52 -14.80 -5.60 -10.17
CA PRO A 52 -14.49 -7.01 -10.43
C PRO A 52 -13.81 -7.23 -11.78
N GLN A 53 -14.14 -6.43 -12.79
CA GLN A 53 -13.49 -6.48 -14.11
C GLN A 53 -12.04 -6.02 -14.07
N THR A 54 -11.66 -5.10 -13.18
CA THR A 54 -10.27 -4.64 -13.02
C THR A 54 -9.40 -5.67 -12.33
N ILE A 55 -9.98 -6.49 -11.44
CA ILE A 55 -9.29 -7.64 -10.83
C ILE A 55 -9.24 -8.81 -11.82
N ARG A 56 -10.32 -9.06 -12.59
CA ARG A 56 -10.41 -10.18 -13.54
C ARG A 56 -9.63 -9.98 -14.86
N GLN A 57 -9.55 -8.76 -15.39
CA GLN A 57 -8.62 -8.48 -16.50
C GLN A 57 -7.15 -8.60 -16.08
N TRP A 58 -6.91 -8.70 -14.76
CA TRP A 58 -5.63 -8.95 -14.14
C TRP A 58 -5.35 -10.45 -13.87
N ASP A 59 -6.21 -11.34 -14.37
CA ASP A 59 -6.23 -12.79 -14.13
C ASP A 59 -5.08 -13.54 -14.84
N LYS A 60 -3.85 -13.35 -14.40
CA LYS A 60 -2.94 -14.49 -14.34
C LYS A 60 -2.64 -14.75 -12.88
N LYS A 61 -3.22 -15.82 -12.34
CA LYS A 61 -2.80 -16.40 -11.07
C LYS A 61 -1.27 -16.47 -11.09
N PRO A 62 -0.56 -15.77 -10.20
CA PRO A 62 0.88 -15.69 -10.29
C PRO A 62 1.45 -17.11 -10.24
N THR A 63 2.13 -17.51 -11.31
CA THR A 63 2.78 -18.83 -11.43
C THR A 63 4.13 -18.88 -10.72
N ASN A 64 4.56 -17.76 -10.13
CA ASN A 64 5.81 -17.56 -9.43
C ASN A 64 5.62 -16.63 -8.21
N ASN A 65 6.66 -16.46 -7.38
CA ASN A 65 6.66 -15.59 -6.19
C ASN A 65 6.48 -14.08 -6.48
N SER A 66 6.12 -13.66 -7.70
CA SER A 66 6.04 -12.24 -8.07
C SER A 66 4.78 -11.51 -7.59
N GLY A 67 3.88 -12.21 -6.89
CA GLY A 67 2.59 -11.67 -6.45
C GLY A 67 1.69 -11.33 -7.66
N PRO A 68 0.42 -10.98 -7.44
CA PRO A 68 -0.45 -10.62 -8.54
C PRO A 68 0.03 -9.30 -9.16
N PRO A 69 0.14 -9.18 -10.50
CA PRO A 69 0.69 -7.96 -11.08
C PRO A 69 -0.18 -6.70 -10.77
N CYS A 70 -1.42 -6.86 -10.27
CA CYS A 70 -2.38 -5.76 -10.03
C CYS A 70 -1.93 -4.91 -8.88
N VAL A 71 -1.31 -5.55 -7.91
CA VAL A 71 -0.76 -4.91 -6.72
C VAL A 71 0.31 -3.92 -7.11
N LYS A 72 1.16 -4.27 -8.07
CA LYS A 72 2.23 -3.40 -8.58
C LYS A 72 1.66 -2.19 -9.30
N ALA A 73 0.69 -2.37 -10.20
CA ALA A 73 0.10 -1.26 -10.92
C ALA A 73 -0.68 -0.32 -10.00
N LEU A 74 -1.41 -0.88 -9.04
CA LEU A 74 -2.14 -0.09 -8.06
C LEU A 74 -1.20 0.73 -7.16
N ALA A 75 -0.06 0.15 -6.75
CA ALA A 75 0.98 0.89 -6.05
C ALA A 75 1.57 2.01 -6.91
N ASN A 76 1.77 1.78 -8.22
CA ASN A 76 2.24 2.80 -9.15
C ASN A 76 1.21 3.92 -9.37
N GLU A 77 -0.08 3.59 -9.49
CA GLU A 77 -1.16 4.59 -9.57
C GLU A 77 -1.20 5.46 -8.31
N LEU A 78 -1.05 4.86 -7.13
CA LEU A 78 -0.98 5.59 -5.87
C LEU A 78 0.27 6.48 -5.81
N ALA A 79 1.41 6.01 -6.30
CA ALA A 79 2.62 6.83 -6.40
C ALA A 79 2.42 8.03 -7.35
N ALA A 80 1.81 7.81 -8.52
CA ALA A 80 1.47 8.87 -9.46
C ALA A 80 0.46 9.87 -8.85
N HIS A 81 -0.47 9.40 -8.02
CA HIS A 81 -1.39 10.26 -7.27
C HIS A 81 -0.65 11.14 -6.26
N ALA A 82 0.34 10.61 -5.54
CA ALA A 82 1.16 11.42 -4.63
C ALA A 82 1.97 12.48 -5.38
N ILE A 83 2.51 12.14 -6.56
CA ILE A 83 3.22 13.07 -7.44
C ILE A 83 2.30 14.19 -7.92
N SER A 84 1.09 13.86 -8.36
CA SER A 84 0.13 14.89 -8.80
C SER A 84 -0.37 15.79 -7.67
N LYS A 85 -0.33 15.30 -6.42
CA LYS A 85 -0.58 16.10 -5.21
C LYS A 85 0.61 16.98 -4.80
N GLY A 86 1.74 16.91 -5.52
CA GLY A 86 2.87 17.82 -5.36
C GLY A 86 3.95 17.34 -4.39
N THR A 87 4.05 16.03 -4.13
CA THR A 87 5.16 15.53 -3.30
C THR A 87 6.51 15.80 -3.98
N LYS A 88 7.46 16.33 -3.20
CA LYS A 88 8.84 16.61 -3.63
C LYS A 88 9.83 15.56 -3.15
N ARG A 89 9.35 14.54 -2.46
CA ARG A 89 10.16 13.46 -1.87
C ARG A 89 10.03 12.20 -2.71
N ASN A 90 11.00 11.30 -2.55
CA ASN A 90 10.88 9.95 -3.11
C ASN A 90 9.61 9.29 -2.58
N VAL A 91 8.92 8.58 -3.46
CA VAL A 91 7.73 7.79 -3.13
C VAL A 91 8.10 6.32 -3.24
N ASN A 92 7.98 5.59 -2.14
CA ASN A 92 8.15 4.14 -2.10
C ASN A 92 6.96 3.54 -1.35
N ILE A 93 6.28 2.59 -1.99
CA ILE A 93 5.02 2.02 -1.53
C ILE A 93 5.11 0.51 -1.69
N ILE A 94 4.80 -0.21 -0.61
CA ILE A 94 4.58 -1.65 -0.59
C ILE A 94 3.10 -1.86 -0.27
N LEU A 95 2.39 -2.49 -1.20
CA LEU A 95 1.00 -2.91 -1.01
C LEU A 95 0.96 -4.43 -0.82
N ILE A 96 0.31 -4.87 0.25
CA ILE A 96 0.17 -6.29 0.60
C ILE A 96 -1.31 -6.60 0.60
N LEU A 97 -1.75 -7.57 -0.21
CA LEU A 97 -3.11 -8.07 -0.17
C LEU A 97 -3.23 -9.14 0.93
N LEU A 98 -4.18 -8.96 1.83
CA LEU A 98 -4.43 -9.85 2.96
C LEU A 98 -5.62 -10.79 2.70
N LYS A 99 -6.53 -10.39 1.82
CA LYS A 99 -7.65 -11.21 1.37
C LYS A 99 -7.29 -11.97 0.09
N ASN A 100 -7.77 -13.20 -0.04
CA ASN A 100 -7.73 -13.89 -1.33
C ASN A 100 -8.85 -13.34 -2.22
N PHE A 101 -8.49 -12.56 -3.23
CA PHE A 101 -9.44 -12.00 -4.19
C PHE A 101 -9.76 -12.97 -5.34
N TRP A 102 -9.05 -14.11 -5.42
CA TRP A 102 -9.15 -15.09 -6.51
C TRP A 102 -10.09 -16.26 -6.19
N ASP A 103 -10.39 -16.50 -4.91
CA ASP A 103 -11.31 -17.55 -4.46
C ASP A 103 -12.70 -16.98 -4.09
N LEU A 104 -13.07 -15.82 -4.65
CA LEU A 104 -14.44 -15.32 -4.53
C LEU A 104 -15.33 -16.15 -5.46
N PRO A 105 -16.52 -16.62 -5.01
CA PRO A 105 -17.45 -17.36 -5.85
C PRO A 105 -17.88 -16.57 -7.09
#